data_AF-A0A9D6VTE5-F1
#
_entry.id   AF-A0A9D6VTE5-F1
#
_cell.length_a   1.000
_cell.length_b   1.000
_cell.length_c   1.000
_cell.angle_alpha   90.00
_cell.angle_beta   90.00
_cell.angle_gamma   90.00
#
_symmetry.space_group_name_H-M   'P 1'
#
loop_
_entity.id
_entity.type
_entity.pdbx_description
1 polymer ?
#
loop_
_entity_poly.entity_id
_entity_poly.type
_entity_poly.pdbx_seq_one_letter_code
_entity_poly.pdbx_strand_id
1 'polypeptide(L)' 'MLAEFADGRSLNRFEAERIGDHCLHSTVAKIERMGINVSRHIETVPGYDGHKTRVCRYWLDNDNRERAAAMLALA' A
#
# COMPACT_ATOMS: atom_id res chain seq x y z
N MET A 1 -6.46 -1.31 -4.88
CA MET A 1 -5.34 -1.29 -3.92
C MET A 1 -4.81 -2.69 -3.60
N LEU A 2 -5.64 -3.65 -3.19
CA LEU A 2 -5.16 -5.02 -2.93
C LEU A 2 -4.45 -5.65 -4.14
N ALA A 3 -5.01 -5.47 -5.35
CA ALA A 3 -4.39 -5.88 -6.61
C ALA A 3 -3.01 -5.26 -6.85
N GLU A 4 -2.88 -3.95 -6.66
CA GLU A 4 -1.60 -3.23 -6.78
C GLU A 4 -0.51 -3.86 -5.90
N PHE A 5 -0.87 -4.18 -4.65
CA PHE A 5 0.05 -4.79 -3.71
C PHE A 5 0.36 -6.26 -4.06
N ALA A 6 -0.62 -7.04 -4.53
CA ALA A 6 -0.41 -8.40 -5.01
C ALA A 6 0.58 -8.45 -6.19
N ASP A 7 0.45 -7.50 -7.11
CA ASP A 7 1.35 -7.31 -8.25
C ASP A 7 2.77 -6.84 -7.83
N GLY A 8 2.98 -6.56 -6.55
CA GLY A 8 4.27 -6.21 -5.98
C GLY A 8 4.58 -4.72 -6.00
N ARG A 9 3.60 -3.86 -6.30
CA ARG A 9 3.80 -2.42 -6.16
C ARG A 9 3.98 -2.07 -4.69
N SER A 10 4.84 -1.09 -4.44
CA SER A 10 4.95 -0.42 -3.17
C SER A 10 4.46 1.01 -3.32
N LEU A 11 3.64 1.47 -2.37
CA LEU A 11 2.96 2.76 -2.47
C LEU A 11 3.07 3.55 -1.17
N ASN A 12 3.30 4.86 -1.30
CA ASN A 12 2.98 5.84 -0.27
C ASN A 12 1.68 6.58 -0.62
N ARG A 13 1.24 7.46 0.28
CA ARG A 13 -0.02 8.21 0.11
C ARG A 13 -0.11 9.03 -1.18
N PHE A 14 0.99 9.56 -1.70
CA PHE A 14 0.98 10.40 -2.90
C PHE A 14 0.85 9.57 -4.17
N GLU A 15 1.43 8.37 -4.21
CA GLU A 15 1.25 7.44 -5.33
C GLU A 15 -0.12 6.79 -5.31
N ALA A 16 -0.60 6.41 -4.12
CA ALA A 16 -1.95 5.89 -3.94
C ALA A 16 -3.02 6.91 -4.36
N GLU A 17 -2.83 8.19 -4.05
CA GLU A 17 -3.74 9.26 -4.45
C GLU A 17 -3.87 9.37 -5.98
N ARG A 18 -2.77 9.17 -6.73
CA ARG A 18 -2.78 9.22 -8.20
C ARG A 18 -3.58 8.08 -8.85
N ILE A 19 -3.80 7.00 -8.11
CA ILE A 19 -4.63 5.86 -8.54
C ILE A 19 -6.00 5.84 -7.84
N GLY A 20 -6.38 6.96 -7.20
CA GLY A 20 -7.72 7.18 -6.64
C GLY A 20 -7.91 6.77 -5.18
N ASP A 21 -6.86 6.40 -4.45
CA ASP A 21 -6.96 6.12 -3.01
C ASP A 21 -6.39 7.27 -2.17
N HIS A 22 -7.30 8.09 -1.65
CA HIS A 22 -6.98 9.23 -0.79
C HIS A 22 -6.76 8.83 0.69
N CYS A 23 -7.05 7.59 1.07
CA CYS A 23 -7.09 7.10 2.44
C CYS A 23 -6.23 5.84 2.62
N LEU A 24 -5.04 5.81 2.00
CA LEU A 24 -4.18 4.61 1.95
C LEU A 24 -3.98 3.93 3.32
N HIS A 25 -3.80 4.69 4.40
CA HIS A 25 -3.65 4.13 5.75
C HIS A 25 -4.88 3.32 6.18
N SER A 26 -6.09 3.83 5.91
CA SER A 26 -7.34 3.13 6.21
C SER A 26 -7.54 1.93 5.28
N THR A 27 -7.14 2.04 4.01
CA THR A 27 -7.16 0.91 3.06
C THR A 27 -6.23 -0.21 3.52
N VAL A 28 -5.00 0.12 3.93
CA VAL A 28 -4.05 -0.84 4.52
C VAL A 28 -4.65 -1.50 5.75
N ALA A 29 -5.25 -0.73 6.67
CA ALA A 29 -5.89 -1.30 7.86
C ALA A 29 -7.05 -2.26 7.51
N LYS A 30 -7.79 -2.02 6.42
CA LYS A 30 -8.82 -2.95 5.92
C LYS A 30 -8.18 -4.23 5.37
N ILE A 31 -7.09 -4.12 4.60
CA ILE A 31 -6.34 -5.27 4.08
C ILE A 31 -5.80 -6.13 5.22
N GLU A 32 -5.27 -5.52 6.28
CA GLU A 32 -4.78 -6.26 7.45
C GLU A 32 -5.88 -7.02 8.18
N ARG A 33 -7.10 -6.47 8.24
CA ARG A 33 -8.28 -7.17 8.77
C ARG A 33 -8.71 -8.38 7.94
N MET A 34 -8.29 -8.46 6.69
CA MET A 34 -8.50 -9.64 5.84
C MET A 34 -7.48 -10.75 6.11
N GLY A 35 -6.52 -10.55 7.03
CA GLY A 35 -5.48 -11.53 7.37
C GLY A 35 -4.22 -11.43 6.52
N ILE A 36 -4.01 -10.29 5.83
CA ILE A 36 -2.81 -10.02 5.03
C ILE A 36 -1.90 -9.09 5.83
N ASN A 37 -0.67 -9.52 6.08
CA ASN A 37 0.30 -8.70 6.80
C ASN A 37 0.93 -7.68 5.84
N VAL A 38 0.78 -6.38 6.14
CA VAL A 38 1.31 -5.32 5.28
C VAL A 38 2.60 -4.75 5.88
N SER A 39 3.70 -4.91 5.14
CA SER A 39 5.00 -4.34 5.48
C SER A 39 5.00 -2.83 5.32
N ARG A 40 5.76 -2.13 6.18
CA ARG A 40 5.77 -0.67 6.19
C ARG A 40 7.10 -0.08 6.66
N HIS A 41 7.45 1.10 6.14
CA HIS A 41 8.51 1.93 6.69
C HIS A 41 8.20 3.43 6.51
N ILE A 42 8.85 4.28 7.30
CA ILE A 42 8.75 5.73 7.14
C ILE A 42 9.86 6.20 6.20
N GLU A 43 9.48 6.96 5.17
CA GLU A 43 10.40 7.61 4.25
C GLU A 43 10.18 9.12 4.25
N THR A 44 11.14 9.87 3.70
CA THR A 44 11.02 11.31 3.47
C THR A 44 11.05 11.58 1.98
N VAL A 45 10.00 12.19 1.46
CA VAL A 45 9.83 12.48 0.03
C VAL A 45 9.62 13.98 -0.20
N PRO A 46 9.82 14.48 -1.43
CA PRO A 46 9.38 15.82 -1.79
C PRO A 46 7.86 15.96 -1.63
N GLY A 47 7.44 16.99 -0.89
CA GLY A 47 6.05 17.39 -0.73
C GLY A 47 5.75 18.68 -1.50
N TYR A 48 4.83 19.48 -0.98
CA TYR A 48 4.45 20.77 -1.57
C TYR A 48 5.67 21.69 -1.73
N ASP A 49 5.82 22.29 -2.92
CA ASP A 49 6.93 23.19 -3.26
C ASP A 49 8.33 22.62 -2.96
N GLY A 50 8.47 21.29 -3.08
CA GLY A 50 9.72 20.60 -2.80
C GLY A 50 10.06 20.46 -1.31
N HIS A 51 9.21 20.95 -0.39
CA HIS A 51 9.42 20.78 1.03
C HIS A 51 9.34 19.30 1.43
N LYS A 52 10.35 18.85 2.18
CA LYS A 52 10.42 17.46 2.64
C LYS A 52 9.22 17.10 3.52
N THR A 53 8.58 15.99 3.19
CA THR A 53 7.44 15.44 3.94
C THR A 53 7.72 13.99 4.31
N ARG A 54 7.41 13.62 5.56
CA ARG A 54 7.47 12.23 6.00
C ARG A 54 6.19 11.51 5.63
N VAL A 55 6.32 10.35 5.00
CA VAL A 55 5.20 9.49 4.64
C VAL A 55 5.51 8.04 5.00
N CYS A 56 4.48 7.20 5.08
CA CYS A 56 4.66 5.77 5.23
C CYS A 56 4.55 5.10 3.87
N ARG A 57 5.53 4.25 3.55
CA ARG A 57 5.53 3.36 2.41
C ARG A 57 5.00 2.00 2.83
N TYR A 58 4.15 1.41 1.98
CA TYR A 58 3.53 0.11 2.19
C TYR A 58 3.84 -0.86 1.04
N TRP A 59 3.98 -2.14 1.35
CA TRP A 59 4.15 -3.23 0.38
C TRP A 59 3.79 -4.57 1.02
N LEU A 60 3.74 -5.62 0.20
CA LEU A 60 3.60 -7.00 0.64
C LEU A 60 4.90 -7.76 0.35
N ASP A 61 5.29 -8.64 1.28
CA ASP A 61 6.31 -9.66 1.02
C ASP A 61 5.74 -10.77 0.11
N ASN A 62 6.58 -11.72 -0.31
CA ASN A 62 6.17 -12.74 -1.25
C ASN A 62 4.99 -13.58 -0.74
N ASP A 63 5.03 -14.05 0.50
CA ASP A 63 3.93 -14.82 1.12
C ASP A 63 2.60 -14.06 1.10
N ASN A 64 2.62 -12.77 1.47
CA ASN A 64 1.39 -11.97 1.52
C ASN A 64 0.93 -11.55 0.12
N ARG A 65 1.83 -11.43 -0.86
CA ARG A 65 1.47 -11.24 -2.27
C ARG A 65 0.73 -12.45 -2.82
N GLU A 66 1.22 -13.66 -2.55
CA GLU A 66 0.56 -14.90 -2.96
C GLU A 66 -0.82 -15.03 -2.33
N ARG A 67 -0.95 -14.73 -1.02
CA ARG A 67 -2.25 -14.70 -0.34
C ARG A 67 -3.20 -13.66 -0.93
N ALA A 68 -2.71 -12.45 -1.20
CA ALA A 68 -3.51 -11.40 -1.81
C ALA A 68 -4.00 -11.80 -3.21
N ALA A 69 -3.12 -12.38 -4.04
CA ALA A 69 -3.47 -12.87 -5.37
C ALA A 69 -4.52 -13.99 -5.30
N ALA A 70 -4.37 -14.94 -4.36
CA ALA A 70 -5.34 -15.99 -4.13
C ALA A 70 -6.71 -15.43 -3.71
N MET A 71 -6.76 -14.42 -2.83
CA MET A 71 -8.02 -13.76 -2.47
C MET A 71 -8.70 -13.06 -3.64
N LEU A 72 -7.92 -12.44 -4.54
CA LEU A 72 -8.47 -11.78 -5.73
C LEU A 72 -8.99 -12.77 -6.77
N ALA A 73 -8.37 -13.96 -6.90
CA ALA A 73 -8.84 -15.01 -7.79
C ALA A 73 -10.14 -15.68 -7.32
N LEU A 74 -10.51 -15.51 -6.04
CA LEU A 74 -11.73 -16.05 -5.42
C LEU A 74 -12.87 -15.03 -5.35
N ALA A 75 -12.63 -13.77 -5.74
CA ALA A 75 -13.58 -12.66 -5.69
C ALA A 75 -14.26 -12.42 -7.04
#